data_AF-A0A9P4HHH4-F1
#
_entry.id   AF-A0A9P4HHH4-F1
#
_cell.length_a   1.000
_cell.length_b   1.000
_cell.length_c   1.000
_cell.angle_alpha   90.00
_cell.angle_beta   90.00
_cell.angle_gamma   90.00
#
_symmetry.space_group_name_H-M   'P 1'
#
loop_
_entity.id
_entity.type
_entity.pdbx_description
1 polymer ?
#
loop_
_entity_poly.entity_id
_entity_poly.type
_entity_poly.pdbx_seq_one_letter_code
_entity_poly.pdbx_strand_id
1 'polypeptide(L)'
;PSPLTLFVRDPCLFIASYLYTYRPPISPPPLSSKRIRIVCISDTHNLQPDVPDGDVLIHAGDLTVNGTFSELRGQIDWLKSLPPKCKIAVAGNHDVCLNEAHMSRQRERERERERERARGKIGKIVAVRNEESDWGLVMYLQNATSTISLPHKNRTLRIYASPMTPRYGNWAFQYTPEKDIWRGVVPEKTHVPVTHGPPLAHLDFTDTYRAGCPHLLREMWRVKPRLHVFGHVHRAKGVEVLDWGWVQRGYD
;
A
#
# COMPACT_ATOMS: atom_id res chain seq x y z
N PRO A 1 21.07 12.96 23.23
CA PRO A 1 20.72 14.06 24.17
C PRO A 1 20.14 13.45 25.45
N SER A 2 20.32 14.09 26.62
CA SER A 2 19.72 13.58 27.88
C SER A 2 18.19 13.81 27.90
N PRO A 3 17.41 13.07 28.71
CA PRO A 3 15.97 13.32 28.87
C PRO A 3 15.65 14.76 29.27
N LEU A 4 16.41 15.35 30.20
CA LEU A 4 16.26 16.75 30.60
C LEU A 4 16.53 17.70 29.42
N THR A 5 17.55 17.42 28.61
CA THR A 5 17.85 18.22 27.40
C THR A 5 16.70 18.16 26.39
N LEU A 6 16.10 16.99 26.18
CA LEU A 6 14.95 16.84 25.29
C LEU A 6 13.70 17.55 25.83
N PHE A 7 13.46 17.46 27.13
CA PHE A 7 12.35 18.14 27.79
C PHE A 7 12.47 19.66 27.75
N VAL A 8 13.65 20.21 28.03
CA VAL A 8 13.87 21.67 27.98
C VAL A 8 13.74 22.20 26.55
N ARG A 9 14.20 21.43 25.55
CA ARG A 9 14.14 21.83 24.15
C ARG A 9 12.72 21.77 23.59
N ASP A 10 12.02 20.67 23.81
CA ASP A 10 10.69 20.39 23.26
C ASP A 10 9.77 19.75 24.33
N PRO A 11 9.28 20.51 25.33
CA PRO A 11 8.60 19.94 26.50
C PRO A 11 7.32 19.17 26.14
N CYS A 12 6.54 19.69 25.20
CA CYS A 12 5.32 19.03 24.74
C CYS A 12 5.63 17.70 24.03
N LEU A 13 6.61 17.70 23.12
CA LEU A 13 7.00 16.48 22.39
C LEU A 13 7.62 15.45 23.34
N PHE A 14 8.40 15.89 24.32
CA PHE A 14 8.96 15.01 25.34
C PHE A 14 7.85 14.36 26.17
N ILE A 15 6.90 15.14 26.70
CA ILE A 15 5.78 14.60 27.48
C ILE A 15 4.94 13.64 26.63
N ALA A 16 4.60 14.02 25.39
CA ALA A 16 3.82 13.16 24.50
C ALA A 16 4.56 11.84 24.20
N SER A 17 5.85 11.91 23.87
CA SER A 17 6.69 10.73 23.63
C SER A 17 6.81 9.86 24.88
N TYR A 18 6.97 10.47 26.05
CA TYR A 18 7.03 9.78 27.34
C TYR A 18 5.71 9.05 27.62
N LEU A 19 4.58 9.76 27.59
CA LEU A 19 3.26 9.16 27.80
C LEU A 19 2.96 8.05 26.80
N TYR A 20 3.35 8.22 25.54
CA TYR A 20 3.18 7.20 24.51
C TYR A 20 4.06 5.97 24.75
N THR A 21 5.32 6.17 25.15
CA THR A 21 6.27 5.08 25.46
C THR A 21 5.81 4.25 26.65
N TYR A 22 5.23 4.90 27.67
CA TYR A 22 4.82 4.25 28.92
C TYR A 22 3.31 3.94 28.97
N ARG A 23 2.58 4.07 27.86
CA ARG A 23 1.16 3.68 27.82
C ARG A 23 1.02 2.16 28.02
N PRO A 24 -0.06 1.69 28.67
CA PRO A 24 -0.33 0.26 28.77
C PRO A 24 -0.36 -0.40 27.38
N PRO A 25 0.16 -1.63 27.23
CA PRO A 25 0.13 -2.32 25.95
C PRO A 25 -1.32 -2.55 25.51
N ILE A 26 -1.60 -2.20 24.26
CA ILE A 26 -2.91 -2.45 23.66
C ILE A 26 -3.05 -3.96 23.45
N SER A 27 -3.84 -4.60 24.30
CA SER A 27 -4.06 -6.04 24.24
C SER A 27 -5.07 -6.37 23.14
N PRO A 28 -4.75 -7.30 22.22
CA PRO A 28 -5.73 -7.74 21.24
C PRO A 28 -6.89 -8.46 21.95
N PRO A 29 -8.11 -8.39 21.40
CA PRO A 29 -9.25 -9.11 21.97
C PRO A 29 -8.97 -10.62 21.97
N PRO A 30 -9.57 -11.37 22.91
CA PRO A 30 -9.39 -12.81 23.02
C PRO A 30 -9.79 -13.54 21.74
N LEU A 31 -9.13 -14.67 21.49
CA LEU A 31 -9.34 -15.46 20.27
C LEU A 31 -10.79 -16.00 20.22
N SER A 32 -11.43 -15.82 19.06
CA SER A 32 -12.78 -16.32 18.78
C SER A 32 -12.76 -17.24 17.56
N SER A 33 -13.60 -18.29 17.56
CA SER A 33 -13.81 -19.18 16.41
C SER A 33 -14.31 -18.45 15.16
N LYS A 34 -14.90 -17.26 15.32
CA LYS A 34 -15.37 -16.36 14.23
C LYS A 34 -14.30 -15.36 13.76
N ARG A 35 -13.03 -15.55 14.11
CA ARG A 35 -11.92 -14.72 13.62
C ARG A 35 -11.69 -14.98 12.13
N ILE A 36 -11.41 -13.91 11.40
CA ILE A 36 -10.93 -13.94 10.02
C ILE A 36 -9.39 -13.87 10.08
N ARG A 37 -8.71 -14.82 9.46
CA ARG A 37 -7.27 -14.78 9.25
C ARG A 37 -6.96 -14.07 7.94
N ILE A 38 -6.40 -12.87 8.03
CA ILE A 38 -5.92 -12.11 6.87
C ILE A 38 -4.40 -12.30 6.79
N VAL A 39 -3.92 -12.74 5.64
CA VAL A 39 -2.50 -12.85 5.31
C VAL A 39 -2.13 -11.60 4.51
N CYS A 40 -1.15 -10.84 5.01
CA CYS A 40 -0.75 -9.57 4.42
C CYS A 40 0.66 -9.68 3.85
N ILE A 41 0.81 -9.36 2.58
CA ILE A 41 2.09 -9.27 1.87
C ILE A 41 2.11 -8.00 1.01
N SER A 42 3.29 -7.57 0.61
CA SER A 42 3.50 -6.43 -0.28
C SER A 42 4.93 -6.50 -0.82
N ASP A 43 5.20 -5.77 -1.89
CA ASP A 43 6.56 -5.53 -2.38
C ASP A 43 7.31 -6.84 -2.65
N THR A 44 6.64 -7.78 -3.33
CA THR A 44 7.28 -9.05 -3.68
C THR A 44 8.30 -8.87 -4.78
N HIS A 45 8.16 -7.87 -5.66
CA HIS A 45 9.18 -7.54 -6.67
C HIS A 45 9.62 -8.78 -7.47
N ASN A 46 8.64 -9.46 -8.09
CA ASN A 46 8.79 -10.74 -8.79
C ASN A 46 9.13 -11.97 -7.92
N LEU A 47 9.43 -11.80 -6.63
CA LEU A 47 9.59 -12.94 -5.71
C LEU A 47 8.25 -13.63 -5.48
N GLN A 48 8.32 -14.91 -5.13
CA GLN A 48 7.16 -15.77 -4.90
C GLN A 48 7.34 -16.51 -3.57
N PRO A 49 7.33 -15.81 -2.43
CA PRO A 49 7.58 -16.42 -1.14
C PRO A 49 6.48 -17.43 -0.78
N ASP A 50 6.80 -18.33 0.15
CA ASP A 50 5.79 -19.19 0.75
C ASP A 50 4.77 -18.35 1.52
N VAL A 51 3.48 -18.55 1.21
CA VAL A 51 2.38 -17.83 1.85
C VAL A 51 1.58 -18.81 2.70
N PRO A 52 1.41 -18.55 4.01
CA PRO A 52 0.66 -19.42 4.89
C PRO A 52 -0.84 -19.43 4.54
N ASP A 53 -1.53 -20.46 5.00
CA ASP A 53 -2.99 -20.55 4.84
C ASP A 53 -3.74 -19.46 5.62
N GLY A 54 -4.89 -19.04 5.08
CA GLY A 54 -5.74 -18.00 5.63
C GLY A 54 -7.06 -17.83 4.89
N ASP A 55 -7.98 -17.06 5.49
CA ASP A 55 -9.29 -16.80 4.89
C ASP A 55 -9.19 -15.81 3.72
N VAL A 56 -8.31 -14.81 3.84
CA VAL A 56 -8.09 -13.74 2.86
C VAL A 56 -6.60 -13.44 2.73
N LEU A 57 -6.08 -13.37 1.51
CA LEU A 57 -4.77 -12.83 1.18
C LEU A 57 -4.92 -11.41 0.65
N ILE A 58 -4.09 -10.48 1.12
CA ILE A 58 -3.98 -9.11 0.61
C ILE A 58 -2.53 -8.88 0.17
N HIS A 59 -2.34 -8.52 -1.10
CA HIS A 59 -1.09 -7.99 -1.66
C HIS A 59 -1.19 -6.47 -1.84
N ALA A 60 -0.40 -5.69 -1.12
CA ALA A 60 -0.52 -4.23 -1.07
C ALA A 60 0.38 -3.49 -2.07
N GLY A 61 0.52 -4.01 -3.30
CA GLY A 61 1.31 -3.37 -4.36
C GLY A 61 2.75 -3.85 -4.51
N ASP A 62 3.35 -3.41 -5.62
CA ASP A 62 4.68 -3.78 -6.08
C ASP A 62 4.84 -5.29 -6.25
N LEU A 63 3.95 -5.87 -7.06
CA LEU A 63 4.05 -7.27 -7.48
C LEU A 63 5.27 -7.47 -8.37
N THR A 64 5.55 -6.49 -9.22
CA THR A 64 6.57 -6.56 -10.28
C THR A 64 7.77 -5.68 -9.99
N VAL A 65 8.91 -5.95 -10.65
CA VAL A 65 10.08 -5.06 -10.59
C VAL A 65 10.00 -3.97 -11.66
N ASN A 66 9.72 -4.34 -12.91
CA ASN A 66 9.75 -3.41 -14.05
C ASN A 66 8.36 -3.07 -14.59
N GLY A 67 7.30 -3.68 -14.05
CA GLY A 67 5.94 -3.42 -14.50
C GLY A 67 5.64 -3.96 -15.89
N THR A 68 6.34 -4.99 -16.37
CA THR A 68 6.03 -5.62 -17.66
C THR A 68 4.80 -6.53 -17.54
N PHE A 69 4.06 -6.71 -18.65
CA PHE A 69 2.94 -7.65 -18.68
C PHE A 69 3.34 -9.10 -18.37
N SER A 70 4.55 -9.51 -18.76
CA SER A 70 5.09 -10.84 -18.48
C SER A 70 5.33 -11.05 -16.98
N GLU A 71 5.98 -10.09 -16.32
CA GLU A 71 6.16 -10.11 -14.87
C GLU A 71 4.82 -10.15 -14.13
N LEU A 72 3.89 -9.27 -14.53
CA LEU A 72 2.56 -9.21 -13.92
C LEU A 72 1.81 -10.53 -14.08
N ARG A 73 1.84 -11.13 -15.27
CA ARG A 73 1.22 -12.44 -15.52
C ARG A 73 1.80 -13.52 -14.61
N GLY A 74 3.13 -13.60 -14.50
CA GLY A 74 3.80 -14.55 -13.62
C GLY A 74 3.40 -14.38 -12.15
N GLN A 75 3.21 -13.14 -11.69
CA GLN A 75 2.74 -12.85 -10.34
C GLN A 75 1.26 -13.19 -10.13
N ILE A 76 0.40 -12.91 -11.11
CA ILE A 76 -1.01 -13.30 -11.07
C ILE A 76 -1.15 -14.83 -11.01
N ASP A 77 -0.40 -15.56 -11.83
CA ASP A 77 -0.43 -17.03 -11.84
C ASP A 77 0.06 -17.61 -10.51
N TRP A 78 1.11 -17.05 -9.93
CA TRP A 78 1.55 -17.38 -8.58
C TRP A 78 0.45 -17.11 -7.54
N LEU A 79 -0.12 -15.90 -7.51
CA LEU A 79 -1.22 -15.55 -6.61
C LEU A 79 -2.41 -16.51 -6.76
N LYS A 80 -2.77 -16.92 -7.98
CA LYS A 80 -3.85 -17.88 -8.22
C LYS A 80 -3.55 -19.23 -7.55
N SER A 81 -2.30 -19.68 -7.53
CA SER A 81 -1.87 -20.97 -6.98
C SER A 81 -1.83 -21.04 -5.44
N LEU A 82 -1.85 -19.89 -4.75
CA LEU A 82 -1.72 -19.84 -3.28
C LEU A 82 -2.95 -20.42 -2.54
N PRO A 83 -2.77 -20.94 -1.30
CA PRO A 83 -3.83 -21.59 -0.52
C PRO A 83 -5.06 -20.71 -0.20
N PRO A 84 -4.91 -19.42 0.21
CA PRO A 84 -6.06 -18.60 0.59
C PRO A 84 -7.10 -18.49 -0.53
N LYS A 85 -8.37 -18.74 -0.25
CA LYS A 85 -9.39 -18.77 -1.32
C LYS A 85 -9.71 -17.38 -1.87
N CYS A 86 -9.74 -16.38 -1.00
CA CYS A 86 -9.95 -15.00 -1.39
C CYS A 86 -8.59 -14.29 -1.49
N LYS A 87 -8.23 -13.81 -2.69
CA LYS A 87 -7.01 -13.05 -2.92
C LYS A 87 -7.37 -11.65 -3.41
N ILE A 88 -6.79 -10.63 -2.80
CA ILE A 88 -6.88 -9.25 -3.25
C ILE A 88 -5.49 -8.76 -3.59
N ALA A 89 -5.39 -8.06 -4.72
CA ALA A 89 -4.20 -7.33 -5.09
C ALA A 89 -4.53 -5.86 -5.33
N VAL A 90 -3.61 -5.00 -4.93
CA VAL A 90 -3.54 -3.59 -5.30
C VAL A 90 -2.22 -3.41 -6.05
N ALA A 91 -2.17 -2.47 -6.99
CA ALA A 91 -0.92 -2.11 -7.66
C ALA A 91 -0.03 -1.26 -6.73
N GLY A 92 1.27 -1.29 -6.98
CA GLY A 92 2.23 -0.33 -6.45
C GLY A 92 2.89 0.49 -7.56
N ASN A 93 3.89 1.29 -7.20
CA ASN A 93 4.54 2.19 -8.15
C ASN A 93 5.40 1.47 -9.20
N HIS A 94 5.78 0.22 -8.97
CA HIS A 94 6.49 -0.63 -9.93
C HIS A 94 5.57 -1.36 -10.91
N ASP A 95 4.27 -1.46 -10.63
CA ASP A 95 3.31 -2.17 -11.49
C ASP A 95 2.83 -1.31 -12.66
N VAL A 96 3.80 -0.80 -13.43
CA VAL A 96 3.62 0.27 -14.42
C VAL A 96 2.61 -0.09 -15.51
N CYS A 97 2.55 -1.35 -15.96
CA CYS A 97 1.57 -1.81 -16.94
C CYS A 97 0.10 -1.64 -16.50
N LEU A 98 -0.17 -1.47 -15.20
CA LEU A 98 -1.50 -1.21 -14.67
C LEU A 98 -1.88 0.28 -14.67
N ASN A 99 -0.96 1.16 -15.05
CA ASN A 99 -1.18 2.61 -15.12
C ASN A 99 -1.12 3.13 -16.57
N GLU A 100 -2.25 3.10 -17.27
CA GLU A 100 -2.34 3.54 -18.67
C GLU A 100 -1.84 4.97 -18.90
N ALA A 101 -2.12 5.88 -17.98
CA ALA A 101 -1.69 7.26 -18.07
C ALA A 101 -0.16 7.38 -17.98
N HIS A 102 0.49 6.57 -17.14
CA HIS A 102 1.94 6.52 -17.03
C HIS A 102 2.58 5.86 -18.25
N MET A 103 2.04 4.71 -18.69
CA MET A 103 2.48 4.00 -19.89
C MET A 103 2.44 4.90 -21.13
N SER A 104 1.38 5.69 -21.29
CA SER A 104 1.22 6.62 -22.41
C SER A 104 2.29 7.71 -22.41
N ARG A 105 2.60 8.28 -21.24
CA ARG A 105 3.68 9.28 -21.08
C ARG A 105 5.07 8.70 -21.32
N GLN A 106 5.32 7.45 -20.90
CA GLN A 106 6.60 6.78 -21.16
C GLN A 106 6.80 6.55 -22.66
N ARG A 107 5.78 6.04 -23.36
CA ARG A 107 5.81 5.85 -24.82
C ARG A 107 6.06 7.15 -25.58
N GLU A 108 5.46 8.25 -25.13
CA GLU A 108 5.68 9.56 -25.73
C GLU A 108 7.15 10.01 -25.58
N ARG A 109 7.72 9.90 -24.36
CA ARG A 109 9.13 10.22 -24.09
C ARG A 109 10.09 9.32 -24.86
N GLU A 110 9.77 8.03 -24.99
CA GLU A 110 10.57 7.09 -25.79
C GLU A 110 10.55 7.47 -27.27
N ARG A 111 9.39 7.76 -27.84
CA ARG A 111 9.26 8.24 -29.22
C ARG A 111 10.02 9.54 -29.45
N GLU A 112 10.01 10.45 -28.49
CA GLU A 112 10.78 11.70 -28.56
C GLU A 112 12.29 11.43 -28.56
N ARG A 113 12.79 10.62 -27.62
CA ARG A 113 14.20 10.19 -27.57
C ARG A 113 14.61 9.43 -28.82
N GLU A 114 13.73 8.60 -29.37
CA GLU A 114 13.95 7.90 -30.63
C GLU A 114 14.02 8.87 -31.80
N ARG A 115 13.15 9.89 -31.86
CA ARG A 115 13.23 10.95 -32.87
C ARG A 115 14.55 11.73 -32.76
N GLU A 116 14.99 12.04 -31.55
CA GLU A 116 16.29 12.69 -31.31
C GLU A 116 17.47 11.80 -31.70
N ARG A 117 17.43 10.49 -31.40
CA ARG A 117 18.45 9.52 -31.83
C ARG A 117 18.42 9.28 -33.35
N ALA A 118 17.23 9.24 -33.94
CA ALA A 118 17.01 9.04 -35.36
C ALA A 118 17.44 10.25 -36.20
N ARG A 119 17.45 11.46 -35.62
CA ARG A 119 18.13 12.64 -36.19
C ARG A 119 19.64 12.43 -36.36
N GLY A 120 20.23 11.36 -35.81
CA GLY A 120 21.64 10.98 -35.96
C GLY A 120 21.93 9.62 -36.63
N LYS A 121 20.95 8.73 -36.86
CA LYS A 121 21.08 7.46 -37.63
C LYS A 121 19.71 6.77 -37.79
N ILE A 122 19.42 6.23 -38.97
CA ILE A 122 18.16 5.53 -39.30
C ILE A 122 18.14 4.14 -38.63
N GLY A 123 17.11 3.85 -37.82
CA GLY A 123 16.92 2.55 -37.16
C GLY A 123 15.43 2.21 -36.91
N LYS A 124 15.12 0.92 -37.02
CA LYS A 124 13.80 0.29 -37.18
C LYS A 124 12.94 0.29 -35.89
N ILE A 125 11.64 0.55 -36.03
CA ILE A 125 10.65 0.58 -34.93
C ILE A 125 10.08 -0.84 -34.69
N VAL A 126 10.04 -1.28 -33.43
CA VAL A 126 9.32 -2.50 -32.99
C VAL A 126 8.17 -2.09 -32.08
N ALA A 127 6.95 -2.39 -32.50
CA ALA A 127 5.75 -2.16 -31.69
C ALA A 127 5.56 -3.31 -30.70
N VAL A 128 5.59 -3.01 -29.39
CA VAL A 128 5.20 -3.95 -28.33
C VAL A 128 3.67 -3.95 -28.23
N ARG A 129 3.04 -5.12 -28.39
CA ARG A 129 1.59 -5.30 -28.23
C ARG A 129 1.22 -5.29 -26.74
N ASN A 130 0.09 -4.66 -26.41
CA ASN A 130 -0.54 -4.78 -25.09
C ASN A 130 -1.32 -6.09 -25.05
N GLU A 131 -0.97 -6.98 -24.13
CA GLU A 131 -1.82 -8.10 -23.76
C GLU A 131 -2.51 -7.73 -22.45
N GLU A 132 -3.84 -7.78 -22.42
CA GLU A 132 -4.61 -7.57 -21.18
C GLU A 132 -4.27 -8.64 -20.14
N SER A 133 -4.24 -8.25 -18.87
CA SER A 133 -3.93 -9.17 -17.76
C SER A 133 -5.20 -9.84 -17.25
N ASP A 134 -5.29 -11.17 -17.39
CA ASP A 134 -6.39 -11.97 -16.83
C ASP A 134 -6.17 -12.23 -15.33
N TRP A 135 -6.88 -11.47 -14.49
CA TRP A 135 -6.81 -11.60 -13.03
C TRP A 135 -7.54 -12.82 -12.47
N GLY A 136 -8.48 -13.42 -13.22
CA GLY A 136 -9.24 -14.61 -12.81
C GLY A 136 -9.78 -14.55 -11.36
N LEU A 137 -9.30 -15.46 -10.50
CA LEU A 137 -9.73 -15.58 -9.09
C LEU A 137 -9.11 -14.54 -8.14
N VAL A 138 -8.17 -13.72 -8.61
CA VAL A 138 -7.55 -12.65 -7.83
C VAL A 138 -8.34 -11.36 -8.05
N MET A 139 -8.83 -10.77 -6.97
CA MET A 139 -9.56 -9.51 -7.04
C MET A 139 -8.59 -8.33 -7.07
N TYR A 140 -8.36 -7.78 -8.25
CA TYR A 140 -7.64 -6.53 -8.40
C TYR A 140 -8.53 -5.33 -8.04
N LEU A 141 -8.05 -4.46 -7.15
CA LEU A 141 -8.76 -3.25 -6.75
C LEU A 141 -7.88 -2.01 -6.96
N GLN A 142 -8.47 -0.99 -7.61
CA GLN A 142 -7.82 0.29 -7.86
C GLN A 142 -8.80 1.43 -7.56
N ASN A 143 -8.55 2.16 -6.47
CA ASN A 143 -9.43 3.23 -5.98
C ASN A 143 -10.89 2.77 -5.81
N ALA A 144 -11.07 1.54 -5.34
CA ALA A 144 -12.35 0.84 -5.34
C ALA A 144 -12.62 0.18 -4.00
N THR A 145 -13.90 -0.08 -3.75
CA THR A 145 -14.35 -0.81 -2.57
C THR A 145 -14.95 -2.15 -2.98
N SER A 146 -14.67 -3.19 -2.19
CA SER A 146 -15.33 -4.48 -2.31
C SER A 146 -15.78 -4.97 -0.94
N THR A 147 -16.84 -5.78 -0.93
CA THR A 147 -17.31 -6.47 0.27
C THR A 147 -17.15 -7.97 0.05
N ILE A 148 -16.30 -8.60 0.86
CA ILE A 148 -16.09 -10.03 0.84
C ILE A 148 -17.04 -10.67 1.84
N SER A 149 -17.81 -11.65 1.36
CA SER A 149 -18.58 -12.54 2.23
C SER A 149 -17.75 -13.75 2.60
N LEU A 150 -17.72 -14.11 3.89
CA LEU A 150 -17.08 -15.31 4.42
C LEU A 150 -18.16 -16.15 5.13
N PRO A 151 -18.97 -16.92 4.38
CA PRO A 151 -20.12 -17.63 4.93
C PRO A 151 -19.73 -18.63 6.02
N HIS A 152 -18.57 -19.30 5.87
CA HIS A 152 -18.03 -20.25 6.84
C HIS A 152 -17.65 -19.61 8.18
N LYS A 153 -17.50 -18.28 8.23
CA LYS A 153 -17.30 -17.50 9.47
C LYS A 153 -18.55 -16.76 9.92
N ASN A 154 -19.60 -16.72 9.10
CA ASN A 154 -20.75 -15.83 9.24
C ASN A 154 -20.30 -14.36 9.43
N ARG A 155 -19.42 -13.89 8.53
CA ARG A 155 -18.83 -12.55 8.55
C ARG A 155 -18.78 -11.94 7.15
N THR A 156 -18.78 -10.62 7.11
CA THR A 156 -18.42 -9.84 5.92
C THR A 156 -17.25 -8.91 6.23
N LEU A 157 -16.43 -8.64 5.22
CA LEU A 157 -15.27 -7.76 5.32
C LEU A 157 -15.37 -6.70 4.21
N ARG A 158 -15.36 -5.43 4.61
CA ARG A 158 -15.39 -4.29 3.67
C ARG A 158 -13.99 -3.76 3.47
N ILE A 159 -13.52 -3.78 2.24
CA ILE A 159 -12.15 -3.43 1.86
C ILE A 159 -12.20 -2.28 0.88
N TYR A 160 -11.43 -1.24 1.14
CA TYR A 160 -11.14 -0.18 0.20
C TYR A 160 -9.69 -0.30 -0.22
N ALA A 161 -9.37 -0.13 -1.50
CA ALA A 161 -8.02 -0.33 -2.01
C ALA A 161 -7.61 0.77 -2.99
N SER A 162 -6.39 1.30 -2.83
CA SER A 162 -5.83 2.34 -3.70
C SER A 162 -4.31 2.20 -3.86
N PRO A 163 -3.78 2.27 -5.09
CA PRO A 163 -2.34 2.15 -5.33
C PRO A 163 -1.56 3.44 -5.07
N MET A 164 -2.25 4.53 -4.68
CA MET A 164 -1.69 5.88 -4.74
C MET A 164 -0.63 6.13 -3.66
N THR A 165 0.52 6.69 -4.05
CA THR A 165 1.58 7.11 -3.12
C THR A 165 2.05 8.56 -3.36
N PRO A 166 2.53 9.28 -2.33
CA PRO A 166 3.23 10.54 -2.54
C PRO A 166 4.41 10.35 -3.50
N ARG A 167 4.64 11.34 -4.36
CA ARG A 167 5.67 11.24 -5.41
C ARG A 167 7.07 11.05 -4.81
N TYR A 168 7.72 9.98 -5.26
CA TYR A 168 9.14 9.71 -5.09
C TYR A 168 9.72 9.23 -6.42
N GLY A 169 10.50 10.06 -7.10
CA GLY A 169 10.98 9.77 -8.45
C GLY A 169 9.89 9.90 -9.52
N ASN A 170 9.95 9.05 -10.55
CA ASN A 170 9.05 9.08 -11.70
C ASN A 170 8.48 7.67 -11.96
N TRP A 171 7.66 7.20 -11.03
CA TRP A 171 7.02 5.89 -11.06
C TRP A 171 5.50 5.99 -11.21
N ALA A 172 4.82 4.86 -11.39
CA ALA A 172 3.37 4.83 -11.57
C ALA A 172 2.63 5.19 -10.26
N PHE A 173 1.36 5.56 -10.38
CA PHE A 173 0.43 5.78 -9.25
C PHE A 173 0.87 6.85 -8.22
N GLN A 174 1.66 7.82 -8.65
CA GLN A 174 2.13 8.88 -7.77
C GLN A 174 1.33 10.18 -7.90
N TYR A 175 1.14 10.86 -6.77
CA TYR A 175 0.56 12.21 -6.70
C TYR A 175 1.51 13.19 -5.99
N THR A 176 1.36 14.47 -6.25
CA THR A 176 2.18 15.51 -5.61
C THR A 176 1.84 15.59 -4.12
N PRO A 177 2.82 15.60 -3.19
CA PRO A 177 2.57 15.56 -1.74
C PRO A 177 1.63 16.66 -1.21
N GLU A 178 1.56 17.81 -1.89
CA GLU A 178 0.72 18.95 -1.55
C GLU A 178 -0.77 18.72 -1.86
N LYS A 179 -1.07 17.71 -2.70
CA LYS A 179 -2.45 17.42 -3.14
C LYS A 179 -3.12 16.47 -2.16
N ASP A 180 -4.20 16.94 -1.54
CA ASP A 180 -5.10 16.09 -0.76
C ASP A 180 -5.96 15.24 -1.70
N ILE A 181 -5.55 14.01 -1.95
CA ILE A 181 -6.34 13.03 -2.71
C ILE A 181 -7.19 12.13 -1.82
N TRP A 182 -7.08 12.24 -0.49
CA TRP A 182 -7.61 11.24 0.44
C TRP A 182 -8.89 11.70 1.14
N ARG A 183 -9.11 13.01 1.27
CA ARG A 183 -10.27 13.56 1.98
C ARG A 183 -11.59 12.97 1.49
N GLY A 184 -12.23 12.18 2.36
CA GLY A 184 -13.56 11.60 2.11
C GLY A 184 -13.59 10.46 1.08
N VAL A 185 -12.42 9.98 0.66
CA VAL A 185 -12.31 8.96 -0.41
C VAL A 185 -12.55 7.55 0.12
N VAL A 186 -12.10 7.25 1.34
CA VAL A 186 -12.26 5.90 1.93
C VAL A 186 -13.66 5.78 2.52
N PRO A 187 -14.56 4.91 2.01
CA PRO A 187 -15.94 4.90 2.52
C PRO A 187 -16.02 4.61 4.02
N GLU A 188 -17.03 5.19 4.68
CA GLU A 188 -17.30 4.87 6.08
C GLU A 188 -17.54 3.37 6.29
N LYS A 189 -17.25 2.88 7.50
CA LYS A 189 -17.36 1.46 7.86
C LYS A 189 -16.48 0.54 7.01
N THR A 190 -15.44 1.08 6.35
CA THR A 190 -14.37 0.27 5.78
C THR A 190 -13.62 -0.41 6.92
N HIS A 191 -13.49 -1.72 6.83
CA HIS A 191 -12.81 -2.51 7.86
C HIS A 191 -11.30 -2.55 7.61
N VAL A 192 -10.91 -2.71 6.34
CA VAL A 192 -9.52 -2.84 5.90
C VAL A 192 -9.25 -1.93 4.70
N PRO A 193 -8.76 -0.70 4.91
CA PRO A 193 -8.10 0.06 3.87
C PRO A 193 -6.80 -0.64 3.46
N VAL A 194 -6.55 -0.70 2.16
CA VAL A 194 -5.30 -1.20 1.57
C VAL A 194 -4.75 -0.09 0.70
N THR A 195 -3.57 0.41 1.05
CA THR A 195 -2.87 1.42 0.26
C THR A 195 -1.49 0.91 -0.09
N HIS A 196 -0.90 1.35 -1.19
CA HIS A 196 0.48 0.95 -1.42
C HIS A 196 1.44 1.65 -0.44
N GLY A 197 1.25 2.95 -0.20
CA GLY A 197 2.06 3.75 0.71
C GLY A 197 1.50 3.87 2.13
N PRO A 198 2.35 4.15 3.13
CA PRO A 198 1.94 4.29 4.53
C PRO A 198 1.24 5.63 4.83
N PRO A 199 0.41 5.71 5.89
CA PRO A 199 0.04 6.99 6.49
C PRO A 199 1.25 7.62 7.19
N LEU A 200 1.22 8.93 7.41
CA LEU A 200 2.27 9.60 8.18
C LEU A 200 2.44 8.96 9.57
N ALA A 201 3.67 8.95 10.07
CA ALA A 201 4.10 8.55 11.41
C ALA A 201 4.10 7.04 11.71
N HIS A 202 3.40 6.21 10.93
CA HIS A 202 3.29 4.77 11.17
C HIS A 202 4.03 3.96 10.10
N LEU A 203 5.07 3.23 10.52
CA LEU A 203 5.87 2.37 9.65
C LEU A 203 6.27 3.06 8.33
N ASP A 204 6.67 4.34 8.42
CA ASP A 204 6.87 5.21 7.25
C ASP A 204 8.30 5.73 7.10
N PHE A 205 9.22 5.29 7.96
CA PHE A 205 10.60 5.74 7.97
C PHE A 205 11.46 4.96 6.96
N THR A 206 12.08 5.67 6.02
CA THR A 206 12.91 5.06 4.97
C THR A 206 14.32 4.80 5.44
N ASP A 207 15.04 5.83 5.88
CA ASP A 207 16.38 5.82 6.51
C ASP A 207 16.77 7.29 6.83
N THR A 208 16.30 8.22 6.00
CA THR A 208 16.62 9.66 6.06
C THR A 208 15.40 10.55 6.22
N TYR A 209 14.21 10.08 5.86
CA TYR A 209 12.96 10.83 5.96
C TYR A 209 11.75 9.90 6.17
N ARG A 210 10.59 10.53 6.41
CA ARG A 210 9.30 9.85 6.52
C ARG A 210 8.54 9.97 5.20
N ALA A 211 8.18 8.84 4.60
CA ALA A 211 7.45 8.77 3.33
C ALA A 211 5.92 8.77 3.50
N GLY A 212 5.43 8.74 4.74
CA GLY A 212 4.01 8.60 5.03
C GLY A 212 3.19 9.84 4.69
N CYS A 213 1.95 9.62 4.27
CA CYS A 213 1.07 10.71 3.83
C CYS A 213 0.23 11.30 4.98
N PRO A 214 0.32 12.61 5.28
CA PRO A 214 -0.49 13.25 6.33
C PRO A 214 -1.98 13.28 5.98
N HIS A 215 -2.32 13.39 4.69
CA HIS A 215 -3.71 13.35 4.23
C HIS A 215 -4.34 11.95 4.46
N LEU A 216 -3.55 10.90 4.24
CA LEU A 216 -3.98 9.52 4.49
C LEU A 216 -4.17 9.26 5.99
N LEU A 217 -3.25 9.74 6.84
CA LEU A 217 -3.39 9.65 8.30
C LEU A 217 -4.70 10.31 8.79
N ARG A 218 -5.01 11.52 8.31
CA ARG A 218 -6.27 12.20 8.63
C ARG A 218 -7.50 11.40 8.18
N GLU A 219 -7.42 10.75 7.02
CA GLU A 219 -8.49 9.90 6.52
C GLU A 219 -8.66 8.62 7.37
N MET A 220 -7.57 8.03 7.87
CA MET A 220 -7.63 6.91 8.81
C MET A 220 -8.28 7.30 10.13
N TRP A 221 -8.02 8.49 10.66
CA TRP A 221 -8.71 9.03 11.84
C TRP A 221 -10.22 9.25 11.62
N ARG A 222 -10.63 9.54 10.38
CA ARG A 222 -12.05 9.69 10.02
C ARG A 222 -12.74 8.33 9.96
N VAL A 223 -12.11 7.34 9.33
CA VAL A 223 -12.72 6.02 9.07
C VAL A 223 -12.59 5.08 10.26
N LYS A 224 -11.51 5.21 11.03
CA LYS A 224 -11.15 4.37 12.19
C LYS A 224 -11.18 2.87 11.86
N PRO A 225 -10.42 2.41 10.86
CA PRO A 225 -10.43 1.02 10.43
C PRO A 225 -9.93 0.06 11.52
N ARG A 226 -10.15 -1.24 11.33
CA ARG A 226 -9.64 -2.29 12.23
C ARG A 226 -8.24 -2.76 11.87
N LEU A 227 -7.86 -2.59 10.61
CA LEU A 227 -6.56 -2.94 10.05
C LEU A 227 -6.32 -2.02 8.86
N HIS A 228 -5.10 -1.51 8.70
CA HIS A 228 -4.65 -0.83 7.49
C HIS A 228 -3.45 -1.60 6.96
N VAL A 229 -3.50 -2.08 5.72
CA VAL A 229 -2.42 -2.85 5.09
C VAL A 229 -1.75 -1.98 4.03
N PHE A 230 -0.43 -1.93 4.07
CA PHE A 230 0.38 -1.17 3.11
C PHE A 230 1.80 -1.74 2.99
N GLY A 231 2.58 -1.19 2.05
CA GLY A 231 3.95 -1.56 1.78
C GLY A 231 4.79 -0.33 1.43
N HIS A 232 5.50 -0.37 0.29
CA HIS A 232 6.31 0.70 -0.30
C HIS A 232 7.59 1.05 0.47
N VAL A 233 7.53 1.16 1.79
CA VAL A 233 8.68 1.48 2.65
C VAL A 233 9.28 0.20 3.23
N HIS A 234 10.17 -0.45 2.47
CA HIS A 234 10.69 -1.80 2.80
C HIS A 234 11.37 -1.86 4.17
N ARG A 235 12.08 -0.78 4.54
CA ARG A 235 12.81 -0.64 5.80
C ARG A 235 11.92 -0.62 7.03
N ALA A 236 10.68 -0.17 6.87
CA ALA A 236 9.72 -0.06 7.94
C ALA A 236 8.76 -1.26 8.01
N LYS A 237 9.13 -2.41 7.43
CA LYS A 237 8.36 -3.65 7.56
C LYS A 237 8.10 -3.95 9.05
N GLY A 238 6.82 -4.02 9.42
CA GLY A 238 6.44 -4.26 10.80
C GLY A 238 4.94 -4.34 10.99
N VAL A 239 4.53 -4.38 12.25
CA VAL A 239 3.14 -4.32 12.68
C VAL A 239 3.06 -3.38 13.88
N GLU A 240 2.15 -2.42 13.82
CA GLU A 240 1.80 -1.56 14.94
C GLU A 240 0.37 -1.86 15.39
N VAL A 241 0.17 -1.92 16.71
CA VAL A 241 -1.16 -2.01 17.31
C VAL A 241 -1.49 -0.64 17.87
N LEU A 242 -2.58 -0.06 17.37
CA LEU A 242 -3.02 1.30 17.69
C LEU A 242 -4.43 1.26 18.26
N ASP A 243 -4.79 2.32 18.99
CA ASP A 243 -6.15 2.61 19.42
C ASP A 243 -6.58 3.98 18.89
N TRP A 244 -7.88 4.25 18.94
CA TRP A 244 -8.44 5.54 18.52
C TRP A 244 -8.59 6.51 19.70
N GLY A 245 -7.70 6.41 20.69
CA GLY A 245 -7.69 7.19 21.92
C GLY A 245 -7.00 8.55 21.77
N TRP A 246 -7.16 9.39 22.79
CA TRP A 246 -6.63 10.76 22.78
C TRP A 246 -5.10 10.81 22.85
N VAL A 247 -4.44 9.81 23.47
CA VAL A 247 -2.97 9.71 23.51
C VAL A 247 -2.43 9.44 22.11
N GLN A 248 -3.03 8.49 21.37
CA GLN A 248 -2.66 8.22 19.98
C GLN A 248 -2.86 9.48 19.12
N ARG A 249 -3.99 10.17 19.29
CA ARG A 249 -4.29 11.41 18.55
C ARG A 249 -3.31 12.55 18.82
N GLY A 250 -2.67 12.59 19.99
CA GLY A 250 -1.65 13.58 20.31
C GLY A 250 -0.27 13.21 19.78
N TYR A 251 -0.02 11.92 19.53
CA TYR A 251 1.21 11.43 18.90
C TYR A 251 1.18 11.62 17.39
N ASP A 252 0.03 11.34 16.77
CA ASP A 252 -0.25 11.46 15.32
C ASP A 252 -0.39 12.93 14.86
#